data_AF-A0A9N9L5G9-F1
#
_entry.id   AF-A0A9N9L5G9-F1
#
_cell.length_a   1.000
_cell.length_b   1.000
_cell.length_c   1.000
_cell.angle_alpha   90.00
_cell.angle_beta   90.00
_cell.angle_gamma   90.00
#
_symmetry.space_group_name_H-M   'P 1'
#
loop_
_entity.id
_entity.type
_entity.pdbx_description
1 polymer ?
#
loop_
_entity_poly.entity_id
_entity_poly.type
_entity_poly.pdbx_seq_one_letter_code
_entity_poly.pdbx_strand_id
1 'polypeptide(L)'
;MSFVCGVLGKFVDFGVLTREGSEWKVGRGRVVEGEREGIRKEKEKEGEKKGFWGGVKESCEIYFFTSRGIGWNWEVGGIPERPIQTRGVFLFRTALRIFGTYLAWDLCRFSLSSFSYITTEPRGLFFALPLWQQVTLTWLHQLEAFAFINTPYQLAAFLTVLVHYQTPEDWPPLFGSLSDGYLVSKAWGRVWHQLLRRQFSMFTPHFCDEWVVSLEWGCESAVDGEE
;
A
#
# COMPACT_ATOMS: atom_id res chain seq x y z
N MET A 1 -10.82 18.77 -0.39
CA MET A 1 -9.63 19.59 -0.75
C MET A 1 -8.34 19.08 -0.09
N SER A 2 -8.28 18.82 1.22
CA SER A 2 -7.01 18.40 1.89
C SER A 2 -6.44 17.03 1.48
N PHE A 3 -7.27 16.04 1.14
CA PHE A 3 -6.78 14.71 0.75
C PHE A 3 -6.07 14.73 -0.62
N VAL A 4 -6.62 15.47 -1.59
CA VAL A 4 -6.03 15.60 -2.93
C VAL A 4 -4.73 16.42 -2.88
N CYS A 5 -4.66 17.48 -2.06
CA CYS A 5 -3.42 18.22 -1.85
C CYS A 5 -2.34 17.40 -1.10
N GLY A 6 -2.72 16.55 -0.15
CA GLY A 6 -1.78 15.64 0.53
C GLY A 6 -1.24 14.54 -0.39
N VAL A 7 -2.09 14.02 -1.30
CA VAL A 7 -1.72 13.07 -2.36
C VAL A 7 -0.79 13.76 -3.37
N LEU A 8 -1.15 14.95 -3.86
CA LEU A 8 -0.29 15.69 -4.79
C LEU A 8 1.04 16.15 -4.15
N GLY A 9 1.05 16.50 -2.86
CA GLY A 9 2.27 16.82 -2.11
C GLY A 9 3.21 15.62 -2.00
N LYS A 10 2.67 14.44 -1.69
CA LYS A 10 3.44 13.17 -1.69
C LYS A 10 3.93 12.79 -3.09
N PHE A 11 3.15 13.09 -4.14
CA PHE A 11 3.56 12.87 -5.54
C PHE A 11 4.76 13.72 -5.93
N VAL A 12 4.77 14.99 -5.53
CA VAL A 12 5.89 15.91 -5.81
C VAL A 12 7.12 15.52 -4.99
N ASP A 13 6.93 15.20 -3.71
CA ASP A 13 8.03 14.82 -2.80
C ASP A 13 8.71 13.53 -3.27
N PHE A 14 7.93 12.47 -3.50
CA PHE A 14 8.43 11.14 -3.83
C PHE A 14 8.79 10.96 -5.31
N GLY A 15 8.03 11.62 -6.20
CA GLY A 15 8.16 11.46 -7.65
C GLY A 15 9.12 12.45 -8.30
N VAL A 16 9.35 13.62 -7.71
CA VAL A 16 10.15 14.70 -8.31
C VAL A 16 11.36 15.07 -7.46
N LEU A 17 11.24 15.09 -6.13
CA LEU A 17 12.29 15.64 -5.25
C LEU A 17 13.25 14.59 -4.67
N THR A 18 12.78 13.40 -4.27
CA THR A 18 13.65 12.35 -3.68
C THR A 18 14.33 11.44 -4.71
N ARG A 19 14.60 11.93 -5.92
CA ARG A 19 15.30 11.17 -6.96
C ARG A 19 16.81 11.17 -6.70
N GLU A 20 17.23 10.61 -5.58
CA GLU A 20 18.57 10.04 -5.48
C GLU A 20 18.55 8.78 -6.34
N GLY A 21 19.52 8.57 -7.23
CA GLY A 21 19.54 7.50 -8.25
C GLY A 21 19.58 6.05 -7.72
N SER A 22 19.09 5.81 -6.51
CA SER A 22 19.06 4.54 -5.79
C SER A 22 17.90 3.62 -6.17
N GLU A 23 16.94 4.06 -6.98
CA GLU A 23 15.78 3.26 -7.37
C GLU A 23 15.82 2.85 -8.84
N TRP A 24 15.83 1.54 -9.12
CA TRP A 24 15.79 1.01 -10.49
C TRP A 24 14.93 -0.25 -10.59
N LYS A 25 14.35 -0.48 -11.77
CA LYS A 25 13.61 -1.70 -12.10
C LYS A 25 14.57 -2.88 -12.22
N VAL A 26 14.30 -3.95 -11.48
CA VAL A 26 15.03 -5.21 -11.59
C VAL A 26 14.42 -5.99 -12.76
N GLY A 27 15.24 -6.30 -13.77
CA GLY A 27 14.80 -7.15 -14.88
C GLY A 27 14.30 -8.51 -14.37
N ARG A 28 13.40 -9.17 -15.12
CA ARG A 28 12.66 -10.39 -14.73
C ARG A 28 13.50 -11.66 -14.44
N GLY A 29 14.82 -11.56 -14.23
CA GLY A 29 15.72 -12.68 -13.90
C GLY A 29 16.32 -12.58 -12.49
N ARG A 30 16.73 -13.72 -11.90
CA ARG A 30 17.57 -13.74 -10.69
C ARG A 30 18.90 -13.07 -11.01
N VAL A 31 19.07 -11.82 -10.60
CA VAL A 31 20.33 -11.09 -10.77
C VAL A 31 21.27 -11.46 -9.64
N VAL A 32 22.45 -11.98 -9.97
CA VAL A 32 23.54 -12.26 -9.01
C VAL A 32 24.11 -10.93 -8.50
N GLU A 33 24.55 -10.85 -7.25
CA GLU A 33 24.92 -9.60 -6.57
C GLU A 33 25.99 -8.76 -7.31
N GLY A 34 26.93 -9.41 -8.02
CA GLY A 34 27.91 -8.73 -8.88
C GLY A 34 27.35 -8.13 -10.18
N GLU A 35 26.28 -8.70 -10.75
CA GLU A 35 25.59 -8.12 -11.91
C GLU A 35 24.73 -6.91 -11.51
N ARG A 36 24.25 -6.84 -10.26
CA ARG A 36 23.45 -5.71 -9.77
C ARG A 36 24.22 -4.38 -9.80
N GLU A 37 25.51 -4.39 -9.45
CA GLU A 37 26.31 -3.15 -9.46
C GLU A 37 26.58 -2.64 -10.88
N GLY A 38 26.80 -3.55 -11.83
CA GLY A 38 26.95 -3.21 -13.26
C GLY A 38 25.66 -2.60 -13.82
N ILE A 39 24.53 -3.27 -13.57
CA ILE A 39 23.20 -2.78 -13.96
C ILE A 39 22.87 -1.44 -13.30
N ARG A 40 23.24 -1.24 -12.02
CA ARG A 40 23.04 0.05 -11.31
C ARG A 40 23.73 1.20 -12.05
N LYS A 41 25.03 1.06 -12.32
CA LYS A 41 25.82 2.12 -12.99
C LYS A 41 25.32 2.40 -14.41
N GLU A 42 24.82 1.38 -15.10
CA GLU A 42 24.25 1.52 -16.45
C GLU A 42 22.89 2.25 -16.40
N LYS A 43 22.04 1.91 -15.42
CA LYS A 43 20.73 2.53 -15.18
C LYS A 43 20.84 3.97 -14.65
N GLU A 44 21.83 4.28 -13.83
CA GLU A 44 22.15 5.64 -13.38
C GLU A 44 22.47 6.56 -14.57
N LYS A 45 23.33 6.09 -15.49
CA LYS A 45 23.67 6.80 -16.73
C LYS A 45 22.49 6.92 -17.70
N GLU A 46 21.61 5.92 -17.73
CA GLU A 46 20.37 5.97 -18.51
C GLU A 46 19.38 6.98 -17.91
N GLY A 47 19.32 7.06 -16.58
CA GLY A 47 18.52 8.02 -15.82
C GLY A 47 18.89 9.48 -16.09
N GLU A 48 20.19 9.79 -16.17
CA GLU A 48 20.70 11.13 -16.53
C GLU A 48 20.29 11.57 -17.95
N LYS A 49 20.09 10.62 -18.87
CA LYS A 49 19.73 10.90 -20.28
C LYS A 49 18.23 10.98 -20.53
N LYS A 50 17.38 10.76 -19.52
CA LYS A 50 15.92 10.76 -19.72
C LYS A 50 15.38 12.18 -19.84
N GLY A 51 14.59 12.41 -20.89
CA GLY A 51 13.83 13.65 -21.03
C GLY A 51 12.76 13.82 -19.95
N PHE A 52 12.35 15.07 -19.71
CA PHE A 52 11.36 15.47 -18.69
C PHE A 52 10.10 14.58 -18.67
N TRP A 53 9.51 14.30 -19.84
CA TRP A 53 8.31 13.46 -19.97
C TRP A 53 8.53 11.99 -19.58
N GLY A 54 9.75 11.47 -19.77
CA GLY A 54 10.12 10.13 -19.32
C GLY A 54 10.16 10.05 -17.79
N GLY A 55 10.70 11.09 -17.14
CA GLY A 55 10.68 11.24 -15.69
C GLY A 55 9.25 11.31 -15.14
N VAL A 56 8.42 12.21 -15.68
CA VAL A 56 7.02 12.36 -15.25
C VAL A 56 6.24 11.04 -15.38
N LYS A 57 6.44 10.30 -16.48
CA LYS A 57 5.79 9.00 -16.70
C LYS A 57 6.19 7.97 -15.63
N GLU A 58 7.48 7.86 -15.31
CA GLU A 58 7.97 6.96 -14.27
C GLU A 58 7.48 7.38 -12.88
N SER A 59 7.46 8.68 -12.58
CA SER A 59 6.93 9.20 -11.32
C SER A 59 5.44 8.88 -11.16
N CYS A 60 4.65 9.03 -12.23
CA CYS A 60 3.25 8.60 -12.26
C CYS A 60 3.12 7.09 -12.02
N GLU A 61 3.97 6.27 -12.64
CA GLU A 61 3.94 4.81 -12.43
C GLU A 61 4.32 4.41 -11.00
N ILE A 62 5.34 5.06 -10.43
CA ILE A 62 5.77 4.82 -9.05
C ILE A 62 4.65 5.20 -8.07
N TYR A 63 4.09 6.39 -8.27
CA TYR A 63 3.12 6.96 -7.34
C TYR A 63 1.76 6.28 -7.39
N PHE A 64 1.22 6.04 -8.58
CA PHE A 64 -0.11 5.45 -8.71
C PHE A 64 -0.11 3.93 -8.61
N PHE A 65 0.96 3.27 -9.08
CA PHE A 65 0.92 1.82 -9.30
C PHE A 65 1.94 1.05 -8.45
N THR A 66 2.97 1.72 -7.90
CA THR A 66 4.12 1.01 -7.33
C THR A 66 4.42 1.39 -5.88
N SER A 67 3.46 1.71 -5.02
CA SER A 67 3.77 1.95 -3.58
C SER A 67 4.46 0.78 -2.87
N ARG A 68 4.37 -0.43 -3.44
CA ARG A 68 4.98 -1.69 -2.95
C ARG A 68 6.31 -2.06 -3.62
N GLY A 69 6.76 -1.30 -4.62
CA GLY A 69 8.05 -1.57 -5.29
C GLY A 69 8.05 -2.82 -6.16
N ILE A 70 6.90 -3.24 -6.71
CA ILE A 70 6.80 -4.48 -7.50
C ILE A 70 7.69 -4.38 -8.74
N GLY A 71 8.69 -5.26 -8.84
CA GLY A 71 9.67 -5.22 -9.93
C GLY A 71 10.75 -4.14 -9.78
N TRP A 72 10.82 -3.46 -8.63
CA TRP A 72 11.87 -2.51 -8.27
C TRP A 72 12.83 -3.12 -7.25
N ASN A 73 14.03 -2.55 -7.14
CA ASN A 73 15.06 -3.02 -6.20
C ASN A 73 14.64 -2.94 -4.71
N TRP A 74 13.62 -2.14 -4.41
CA TRP A 74 13.07 -1.93 -3.06
C TRP A 74 11.74 -2.67 -2.82
N GLU A 75 11.44 -3.73 -3.60
CA GLU A 75 10.22 -4.51 -3.44
C GLU A 75 9.98 -4.95 -1.98
N VAL A 76 8.81 -4.61 -1.45
CA VAL A 76 8.46 -4.88 -0.05
C VAL A 76 8.25 -6.39 0.15
N GLY A 77 8.81 -6.96 1.23
CA GLY A 77 8.57 -8.35 1.60
C GLY A 77 7.15 -8.64 2.11
N GLY A 78 6.66 -9.86 1.83
CA GLY A 78 5.33 -10.35 2.27
C GLY A 78 4.20 -10.15 1.27
N ILE A 79 4.53 -9.93 -0.01
CA ILE A 79 3.56 -9.82 -1.09
C ILE A 79 2.92 -11.20 -1.35
N PRO A 80 1.58 -11.28 -1.49
CA PRO A 80 0.91 -12.52 -1.88
C PRO A 80 1.46 -13.10 -3.20
N GLU A 81 1.43 -14.43 -3.34
CA GLU A 81 1.92 -15.11 -4.54
C GLU A 81 1.33 -14.52 -5.82
N ARG A 82 2.18 -14.36 -6.84
CA ARG A 82 1.81 -13.83 -8.15
C ARG A 82 1.26 -14.96 -9.01
N PRO A 83 -0.05 -15.01 -9.28
CA PRO A 83 -0.57 -16.06 -10.13
C PRO A 83 -0.16 -15.77 -11.59
N ILE A 84 0.54 -16.71 -12.22
CA ILE A 84 0.84 -16.63 -13.65
C ILE A 84 -0.48 -16.84 -14.41
N GLN A 85 -0.94 -15.80 -15.12
CA GLN A 85 -2.23 -15.81 -15.81
C GLN A 85 -2.12 -15.15 -17.18
N THR A 86 -2.90 -15.66 -18.14
CA THR A 86 -3.05 -15.00 -19.45
C THR A 86 -3.85 -13.71 -19.31
N ARG A 87 -3.59 -12.74 -20.20
CA ARG A 87 -4.21 -11.41 -20.15
C ARG A 87 -5.74 -11.47 -20.15
N GLY A 88 -6.33 -12.29 -21.03
CA GLY A 88 -7.79 -12.41 -21.13
C GLY A 88 -8.43 -12.96 -19.85
N VAL A 89 -7.81 -13.97 -19.24
CA VAL A 89 -8.27 -14.54 -17.97
C VAL A 89 -8.14 -13.52 -16.84
N PHE A 90 -7.02 -12.78 -16.78
CA PHE A 90 -6.83 -11.71 -15.81
C PHE A 90 -7.90 -10.64 -15.96
N LEU A 91 -8.12 -10.10 -17.16
CA LEU A 91 -9.11 -9.04 -17.39
C LEU A 91 -10.52 -9.49 -17.02
N PHE A 92 -10.93 -10.70 -17.42
CA PHE A 92 -12.24 -11.25 -17.06
C PHE A 92 -12.40 -11.41 -15.54
N ARG A 93 -11.41 -12.01 -14.87
CA ARG A 93 -11.43 -12.18 -13.41
C ARG A 93 -11.44 -10.85 -12.68
N THR A 94 -10.65 -9.88 -13.15
CA THR A 94 -10.58 -8.54 -12.56
C THR A 94 -11.90 -7.79 -12.76
N ALA A 95 -12.54 -7.89 -13.93
CA ALA A 95 -13.87 -7.32 -14.17
C ALA A 95 -14.92 -7.91 -13.23
N LEU A 96 -14.95 -9.24 -13.06
CA LEU A 96 -15.85 -9.90 -12.10
C LEU A 96 -15.57 -9.46 -10.66
N ARG A 97 -14.30 -9.30 -10.28
CA ARG A 97 -13.93 -8.81 -8.96
C ARG A 97 -14.39 -7.38 -8.74
N ILE A 98 -14.17 -6.47 -9.70
CA ILE A 98 -14.63 -5.08 -9.63
C ILE A 98 -16.15 -5.03 -9.44
N PHE A 99 -16.88 -5.79 -10.25
CA PHE A 99 -18.33 -5.87 -10.15
C PHE A 99 -18.77 -6.41 -8.79
N GLY A 100 -18.19 -7.52 -8.33
CA GLY A 100 -18.50 -8.11 -7.04
C GLY A 100 -18.16 -7.20 -5.85
N THR A 101 -17.02 -6.51 -5.88
CA THR A 101 -16.64 -5.57 -4.81
C THR A 101 -17.49 -4.32 -4.80
N TYR A 102 -17.92 -3.85 -5.98
CA TYR A 102 -18.86 -2.73 -6.08
C TYR A 102 -20.23 -3.08 -5.48
N LEU A 103 -20.79 -4.24 -5.84
CA LEU A 103 -22.04 -4.71 -5.25
C LEU A 103 -21.93 -4.92 -3.73
N ALA A 104 -20.81 -5.50 -3.26
CA ALA A 104 -20.57 -5.67 -1.84
C ALA A 104 -20.51 -4.33 -1.11
N TRP A 105 -19.87 -3.31 -1.71
CA TRP A 105 -19.82 -1.96 -1.16
C TRP A 105 -21.20 -1.30 -1.08
N ASP A 106 -22.00 -1.40 -2.14
CA ASP A 106 -23.36 -0.86 -2.20
C ASP A 106 -24.26 -1.51 -1.12
N LEU A 107 -24.21 -2.84 -1.02
CA LEU A 107 -24.94 -3.57 0.01
C LEU A 107 -24.48 -3.21 1.44
N CYS A 108 -23.17 -3.01 1.64
CA CYS A 108 -22.65 -2.56 2.93
C CYS A 108 -23.15 -1.17 3.28
N ARG A 109 -23.13 -0.24 2.32
CA ARG A 109 -23.62 1.13 2.50
C ARG A 109 -25.11 1.15 2.83
N PHE A 110 -25.91 0.37 2.12
CA PHE A 110 -27.33 0.19 2.41
C PHE A 110 -27.57 -0.41 3.80
N SER A 111 -26.76 -1.40 4.18
CA SER A 111 -26.86 -2.03 5.51
C SER A 111 -26.47 -1.04 6.61
N LEU A 112 -25.41 -0.26 6.42
CA LEU A 112 -24.97 0.78 7.35
C LEU A 112 -26.03 1.88 7.53
N SER A 113 -26.72 2.28 6.46
CA SER A 113 -27.78 3.29 6.56
C SER A 113 -29.03 2.82 7.30
N SER A 114 -29.14 1.51 7.58
CA SER A 114 -30.22 0.97 8.41
C SER A 114 -29.98 1.19 9.91
N PHE A 115 -28.75 1.56 10.32
CA PHE A 115 -28.43 1.84 11.72
C PHE A 115 -28.56 3.33 12.02
N SER A 116 -29.44 3.68 12.97
CA SER A 116 -29.60 5.06 13.45
C SER A 116 -28.29 5.68 13.94
N TYR A 117 -27.37 4.86 14.47
CA TYR A 117 -26.02 5.30 14.85
C TYR A 117 -25.25 5.97 13.71
N ILE A 118 -25.47 5.56 12.45
CA ILE A 118 -24.79 6.11 11.28
C ILE A 118 -25.53 7.34 10.73
N THR A 119 -26.86 7.37 10.81
CA THR A 119 -27.69 8.39 10.15
C THR A 119 -28.05 9.57 11.05
N THR A 120 -27.95 9.44 12.37
CA THR A 120 -28.36 10.47 13.33
C THR A 120 -27.15 11.29 13.79
N GLU A 121 -27.30 12.63 13.76
CA GLU A 121 -26.34 13.57 14.34
C GLU A 121 -27.01 14.36 15.47
N PRO A 122 -26.38 14.50 16.66
CA PRO A 122 -25.05 14.02 17.01
C PRO A 122 -25.01 12.50 17.24
N ARG A 123 -23.91 11.87 16.82
CA ARG A 123 -23.67 10.44 17.08
C ARG A 123 -23.49 10.17 18.58
N GLY A 124 -24.18 9.13 19.06
CA GLY A 124 -23.99 8.62 20.43
C GLY A 124 -22.63 7.93 20.63
N LEU A 125 -22.38 7.43 21.84
CA LEU A 125 -21.17 6.62 22.09
C LEU A 125 -21.28 5.25 21.44
N PHE A 126 -20.26 4.84 20.68
CA PHE A 126 -20.20 3.52 20.03
C PHE A 126 -20.34 2.38 21.04
N PHE A 127 -19.62 2.46 22.16
CA PHE A 127 -19.62 1.43 23.21
C PHE A 127 -20.92 1.37 24.02
N ALA A 128 -21.82 2.34 23.85
CA ALA A 128 -23.15 2.30 24.46
C ALA A 128 -24.15 1.45 23.63
N LEU A 129 -23.81 1.08 22.41
CA LEU A 129 -24.66 0.23 21.57
C LEU A 129 -24.67 -1.22 22.07
N PRO A 130 -25.72 -2.00 21.81
CA PRO A 130 -25.71 -3.45 22.01
C PRO A 130 -24.52 -4.11 21.30
N LEU A 131 -23.92 -5.13 21.92
CA LEU A 131 -22.72 -5.79 21.39
C LEU A 131 -22.89 -6.28 19.96
N TRP A 132 -24.06 -6.82 19.60
CA TRP A 132 -24.33 -7.28 18.24
C TRP A 132 -24.27 -6.15 17.21
N GLN A 133 -24.71 -4.94 17.57
CA GLN A 133 -24.61 -3.76 16.71
C GLN A 133 -23.16 -3.30 16.58
N GLN A 134 -22.41 -3.27 17.69
CA GLN A 134 -20.99 -2.94 17.65
C GLN A 134 -20.24 -3.86 16.70
N VAL A 135 -20.39 -5.18 16.87
CA VAL A 135 -19.78 -6.20 16.00
C VAL A 135 -20.20 -6.00 14.54
N THR A 136 -21.50 -5.84 14.28
CA THR A 136 -22.02 -5.69 12.92
C THR A 136 -21.49 -4.43 12.23
N LEU A 137 -21.53 -3.29 12.93
CA LEU A 137 -21.01 -2.02 12.42
C LEU A 137 -19.50 -2.08 12.16
N THR A 138 -18.73 -2.67 13.06
CA THR A 138 -17.28 -2.85 12.87
C THR A 138 -16.99 -3.68 11.62
N TRP A 139 -17.68 -4.81 11.43
CA TRP A 139 -17.46 -5.65 10.25
C TRP A 139 -17.94 -5.00 8.95
N LEU A 140 -19.08 -4.31 8.97
CA LEU A 140 -19.57 -3.56 7.81
C LEU A 140 -18.61 -2.45 7.41
N HIS A 141 -18.06 -1.69 8.37
CA HIS A 141 -17.03 -0.69 8.08
C HIS A 141 -15.72 -1.32 7.57
N GLN A 142 -15.32 -2.47 8.11
CA GLN A 142 -14.12 -3.16 7.61
C GLN A 142 -14.31 -3.62 6.15
N LEU A 143 -15.50 -4.11 5.80
CA LEU A 143 -15.83 -4.51 4.43
C LEU A 143 -15.96 -3.30 3.50
N GLU A 144 -16.53 -2.19 3.98
CA GLU A 144 -16.55 -0.91 3.26
C GLU A 144 -15.12 -0.44 2.96
N ALA A 145 -14.24 -0.45 3.96
CA ALA A 145 -12.84 -0.08 3.79
C ALA A 145 -12.10 -1.00 2.82
N PHE A 146 -12.35 -2.32 2.89
CA PHE A 146 -11.82 -3.28 1.91
C PHE A 146 -12.22 -2.90 0.50
N ALA A 147 -13.51 -2.64 0.25
CA ALA A 147 -14.01 -2.31 -1.08
C ALA A 147 -13.48 -0.95 -1.57
N PHE A 148 -13.41 0.04 -0.68
CA PHE A 148 -12.89 1.37 -0.96
C PHE A 148 -11.42 1.34 -1.42
N ILE A 149 -10.61 0.44 -0.85
CA ILE A 149 -9.19 0.31 -1.19
C ILE A 149 -8.99 -0.62 -2.40
N ASN A 150 -9.71 -1.74 -2.43
CA ASN A 150 -9.51 -2.78 -3.45
C ASN A 150 -10.06 -2.37 -4.83
N THR A 151 -11.22 -1.70 -4.87
CA THR A 151 -11.87 -1.33 -6.15
C THR A 151 -11.00 -0.42 -7.03
N PRO A 152 -10.46 0.72 -6.55
CA PRO A 152 -9.60 1.57 -7.39
C PRO A 152 -8.31 0.86 -7.81
N TYR A 153 -7.76 -0.01 -6.95
CA TYR A 153 -6.60 -0.83 -7.30
C TYR A 153 -6.90 -1.78 -8.47
N GLN A 154 -8.02 -2.51 -8.40
CA GLN A 154 -8.42 -3.42 -9.47
C GLN A 154 -8.78 -2.68 -10.76
N LEU A 155 -9.38 -1.50 -10.65
CA LEU A 155 -9.69 -0.66 -11.81
C LEU A 155 -8.42 -0.18 -12.50
N ALA A 156 -7.43 0.29 -11.74
CA ALA A 156 -6.13 0.66 -12.28
C ALA A 156 -5.41 -0.53 -12.93
N ALA A 157 -5.45 -1.71 -12.30
CA ALA A 157 -4.94 -2.95 -12.86
C ALA A 157 -5.61 -3.31 -14.18
N PHE A 158 -6.94 -3.20 -14.23
CA PHE A 158 -7.72 -3.50 -15.42
C PHE A 158 -7.36 -2.55 -16.57
N LEU A 159 -7.35 -1.24 -16.32
CA LEU A 159 -7.07 -0.23 -17.34
C LEU A 159 -5.64 -0.34 -17.88
N THR A 160 -4.64 -0.47 -17.02
CA THR A 160 -3.23 -0.56 -17.41
C THR A 160 -2.91 -1.85 -18.18
N VAL A 161 -3.51 -2.98 -17.79
CA VAL A 161 -3.37 -4.25 -18.52
C VAL A 161 -4.16 -4.25 -19.83
N LEU A 162 -5.29 -3.54 -19.89
CA LEU A 162 -6.12 -3.42 -21.10
C LEU A 162 -5.39 -2.64 -22.20
N VAL A 163 -4.67 -1.56 -21.86
CA VAL A 163 -3.92 -0.72 -22.81
C VAL A 163 -2.47 -1.20 -23.04
N HIS A 164 -2.14 -2.40 -22.58
CA HIS A 164 -0.81 -3.02 -22.69
C HIS A 164 0.31 -2.21 -22.01
N TYR A 165 -0.02 -1.40 -21.01
CA TYR A 165 0.97 -0.65 -20.23
C TYR A 165 1.71 -1.55 -19.25
N GLN A 166 0.98 -2.47 -18.60
CA GLN A 166 1.50 -3.39 -17.59
C GLN A 166 1.00 -4.82 -17.85
N THR A 167 1.65 -5.78 -17.22
CA THR A 167 1.31 -7.20 -17.26
C THR A 167 0.55 -7.62 -15.99
N PRO A 168 -0.23 -8.72 -16.02
CA PRO A 168 -0.91 -9.24 -14.84
C PRO A 168 0.01 -9.46 -13.63
N GLU A 169 1.29 -9.79 -13.87
CA GLU A 169 2.31 -10.03 -12.85
C GLU A 169 2.68 -8.77 -12.06
N ASP A 170 2.47 -7.59 -12.65
CA ASP A 170 2.75 -6.29 -12.02
C ASP A 170 1.66 -5.92 -11.00
N TRP A 171 0.55 -6.68 -10.95
CA TRP A 171 -0.62 -6.41 -10.13
C TRP A 171 -0.93 -7.55 -9.13
N PRO A 172 -0.02 -7.87 -8.18
CA PRO A 172 -0.28 -8.87 -7.15
C PRO A 172 -1.40 -8.42 -6.20
N PRO A 173 -2.20 -9.36 -5.65
CA PRO A 173 -3.27 -9.04 -4.72
C PRO A 173 -2.83 -8.08 -3.59
N LEU A 174 -3.68 -7.12 -3.23
CA LEU A 174 -3.40 -6.18 -2.13
C LEU A 174 -3.50 -6.84 -0.76
N PHE A 175 -4.43 -7.78 -0.63
CA PHE A 175 -4.78 -8.47 0.60
C PHE A 175 -4.22 -9.89 0.57
N GLY A 176 -3.78 -10.37 1.73
CA GLY A 176 -3.31 -11.73 1.91
C GLY A 176 -4.44 -12.71 2.22
N SER A 177 -4.06 -13.94 2.55
CA SER A 177 -5.01 -14.97 2.97
C SER A 177 -5.53 -14.67 4.37
N LEU A 178 -6.85 -14.77 4.58
CA LEU A 178 -7.46 -14.66 5.92
C LEU A 178 -6.92 -15.72 6.89
N SER A 179 -6.45 -16.87 6.38
CA SER A 179 -5.84 -17.93 7.21
C SER A 179 -4.58 -17.47 7.94
N ASP A 180 -3.89 -16.45 7.44
CA ASP A 180 -2.69 -15.90 8.07
C ASP A 180 -3.01 -14.92 9.21
N GLY A 181 -4.30 -14.59 9.41
CA GLY A 181 -4.78 -13.56 10.34
C GLY A 181 -4.95 -14.01 11.80
N TYR A 182 -4.24 -15.05 12.24
CA TYR A 182 -4.40 -15.63 13.59
C TYR A 182 -3.77 -14.79 14.72
N LEU A 183 -3.02 -13.74 14.37
CA LEU A 183 -2.50 -12.74 15.30
C LEU A 183 -2.85 -11.36 14.76
N VAL A 184 -3.09 -10.38 15.66
CA VAL A 184 -3.34 -8.98 15.28
C VAL A 184 -2.21 -8.43 14.41
N SER A 185 -0.96 -8.69 14.79
CA SER A 185 0.22 -8.28 14.02
C SER A 185 0.24 -8.87 12.61
N LYS A 186 -0.22 -10.12 12.43
CA LYS A 186 -0.33 -10.76 11.11
C LYS A 186 -1.54 -10.29 10.32
N ALA A 187 -2.67 -10.05 10.98
CA ALA A 187 -3.86 -9.49 10.37
C ALA A 187 -3.52 -8.14 9.69
N TRP A 188 -2.86 -7.23 10.39
CA TRP A 188 -2.44 -5.95 9.82
C TRP A 188 -1.20 -6.05 8.92
N GLY A 189 -0.26 -6.94 9.23
CA GLY A 189 1.02 -7.03 8.54
C GLY A 189 1.03 -7.91 7.28
N ARG A 190 0.10 -8.86 7.12
CA ARG A 190 0.07 -9.83 6.02
C ARG A 190 -1.28 -9.95 5.34
N VAL A 191 -2.38 -9.82 6.09
CA VAL A 191 -3.73 -10.05 5.57
C VAL A 191 -4.35 -8.77 5.02
N TRP A 192 -4.27 -7.68 5.77
CA TRP A 192 -4.77 -6.37 5.36
C TRP A 192 -3.91 -5.78 4.23
N HIS A 193 -4.35 -4.68 3.62
CA HIS A 193 -3.69 -4.16 2.43
C HIS A 193 -2.20 -3.82 2.65
N GLN A 194 -1.34 -4.20 1.71
CA GLN A 194 0.11 -3.99 1.82
C GLN A 194 0.58 -2.60 1.34
N LEU A 195 -0.34 -1.68 1.04
CA LEU A 195 -0.05 -0.33 0.51
C LEU A 195 0.76 0.58 1.45
N LEU A 196 0.73 0.32 2.77
CA LEU A 196 1.38 1.16 3.78
C LEU A 196 2.76 0.66 4.21
N ARG A 197 3.20 -0.49 3.68
CA ARG A 197 4.39 -1.19 4.18
C ARG A 197 5.67 -0.38 3.98
N ARG A 198 5.83 0.26 2.82
CA ARG A 198 6.99 1.12 2.56
C ARG A 198 6.97 2.36 3.45
N GLN A 199 5.82 3.03 3.60
CA GLN A 199 5.68 4.20 4.47
C GLN A 199 6.10 3.84 5.90
N PHE A 200 5.55 2.77 6.46
CA PHE A 200 5.91 2.36 7.82
C PHE A 200 7.37 1.92 7.94
N SER A 201 7.93 1.23 6.94
CA SER A 201 9.34 0.83 6.96
C SER A 201 10.29 2.04 6.91
N MET A 202 9.90 3.14 6.26
CA MET A 202 10.69 4.38 6.25
C MET A 202 10.62 5.13 7.58
N PHE A 203 9.47 5.12 8.27
CA PHE A 203 9.33 5.81 9.57
C PHE A 203 9.87 5.00 10.76
N THR A 204 9.90 3.66 10.66
CA THR A 204 10.28 2.80 11.79
C THR A 204 11.69 3.06 12.33
N PRO A 205 12.74 3.25 11.49
CA PRO A 205 14.09 3.57 11.96
C PRO A 205 14.12 4.86 12.77
N HIS A 206 13.48 5.93 12.27
CA HIS A 206 13.43 7.21 12.99
C HIS A 206 12.79 7.10 14.38
N PHE A 207 11.70 6.34 14.50
CA PHE A 207 11.07 6.11 15.80
C PHE A 207 11.93 5.21 16.71
N CYS A 208 12.60 4.19 16.18
CA CYS A 208 13.44 3.32 16.99
C CYS A 208 14.70 4.04 17.47
N ASP A 209 15.33 4.84 16.62
CA ASP A 209 16.52 5.61 16.97
C ASP A 209 16.18 6.69 18.01
N GLU A 210 15.06 7.40 17.88
CA GLU A 210 14.61 8.38 18.85
C GLU A 210 14.23 7.73 20.21
N TRP A 211 13.61 6.54 20.19
CA TRP A 211 13.30 5.78 21.41
C TRP A 211 14.54 5.20 22.09
N VAL A 212 15.51 4.69 21.32
CA VAL A 212 16.78 4.17 21.85
C VAL A 212 17.59 5.31 22.47
N VAL A 213 17.69 6.45 21.79
CA VAL A 213 18.33 7.65 22.35
C VAL A 213 17.61 8.12 23.60
N SER A 214 16.27 8.13 23.63
CA SER A 214 15.53 8.54 24.84
C SER A 214 15.75 7.58 26.03
N LEU A 215 15.95 6.29 25.78
CA LEU A 215 16.30 5.31 26.82
C LEU A 215 17.75 5.44 27.30
N GLU A 216 18.70 5.74 26.42
CA GLU A 216 20.10 6.00 26.79
C GLU A 216 20.23 7.25 27.66
N TRP A 217 19.58 8.36 27.27
CA TRP A 217 19.56 9.60 28.06
C TRP A 217 18.84 9.45 29.40
N GLY A 218 17.77 8.64 29.46
CA GLY A 218 17.09 8.30 30.71
C GLY A 218 17.94 7.43 31.66
N CYS A 219 18.94 6.72 31.12
CA CYS A 219 19.86 5.89 31.90
C CYS A 219 21.06 6.71 32.41
N GLU A 220 21.64 7.61 31.61
CA GLU A 220 22.71 8.53 32.05
C GLU A 220 22.22 9.49 33.15
N SER A 221 21.04 10.07 33.00
CA SER A 221 20.47 10.98 34.01
C SER A 221 20.04 10.31 35.32
N ALA A 222 19.93 8.97 35.35
CA ALA A 222 19.72 8.21 36.58
C ALA A 222 21.04 7.91 37.31
N VAL A 223 22.17 7.89 36.60
CA VAL A 223 23.51 7.65 37.18
C VAL A 223 24.10 8.94 37.77
N ASP A 224 23.81 10.09 37.17
CA ASP A 224 24.32 11.40 37.64
C ASP A 224 23.53 11.98 38.86
N GLY A 225 22.49 11.28 39.33
CA GLY A 225 21.66 11.69 40.47
C GLY A 225 21.99 11.02 41.81
N GLU A 226 23.05 10.22 41.87
CA GLU A 226 23.46 9.44 43.05
C GLU A 226 24.76 9.93 43.74
N GLU A 227 25.26 11.13 43.42
CA GLU A 227 26.30 11.84 44.19
C GLU A 227 25.74 13.00 45.03
#